data_AF-A0A6N7XLH5-F1
#
_entry.id   AF-A0A6N7XLH5-F1
#
_cell.length_a   1.000
_cell.length_b   1.000
_cell.length_c   1.000
_cell.angle_alpha   90.00
_cell.angle_beta   90.00
_cell.angle_gamma   90.00
#
_symmetry.space_group_name_H-M   'P 1'
#
loop_
_entity.id
_entity.type
_entity.pdbx_description
1 polymer ?
#
loop_
_entity_poly.entity_id
_entity_poly.type
_entity_poly.pdbx_seq_one_letter_code
_entity_poly.pdbx_strand_id
1 'polypeptide(L)' 'MKKESLGISNDLIFTSMAGDFMPKKTIQDWFKRFLVRKDLKLITFHGLHHTSATTLLASGYTSKKCCRTFGSF' A
#
# COMPACT_ATOMS: atom_id res chain seq x y z
N MET A 1 1.40 -19.00 -19.73
CA MET A 1 0.60 -17.76 -19.79
C MET A 1 1.39 -16.71 -20.56
N LYS A 2 0.93 -16.31 -21.75
CA LYS A 2 1.54 -15.27 -22.56
C LYS A 2 1.36 -13.92 -21.86
N LYS A 3 2.45 -13.21 -21.57
CA LYS A 3 2.40 -11.78 -21.23
C LYS A 3 2.11 -11.04 -22.53
N GLU A 4 0.84 -10.68 -22.76
CA GLU A 4 0.55 -9.64 -23.74
C GLU A 4 1.30 -8.39 -23.30
N SER A 5 2.27 -8.00 -24.13
CA SER A 5 3.11 -6.82 -23.97
C SER A 5 2.24 -5.59 -24.18
N LEU A 6 1.45 -5.22 -23.18
CA LEU A 6 1.06 -3.83 -22.96
C LEU A 6 2.38 -3.07 -22.87
N GLY A 7 2.67 -2.20 -23.84
CA GLY A 7 3.97 -1.56 -24.07
C GLY A 7 4.43 -0.67 -22.93
N ILE A 8 4.76 -1.28 -21.79
CA ILE A 8 5.19 -0.63 -20.57
C ILE A 8 6.67 -0.99 -20.43
N SER A 9 7.54 -0.07 -20.88
CA SER A 9 9.00 -0.16 -20.73
C SER A 9 9.47 0.05 -19.29
N ASN A 10 8.59 -0.13 -18.32
CA ASN A 10 8.85 0.11 -16.91
C ASN A 10 8.38 -1.12 -16.15
N ASP A 11 9.25 -1.80 -15.42
CA ASP A 11 8.97 -2.98 -14.57
C ASP A 11 8.07 -2.64 -13.37
N LEU A 12 6.94 -1.98 -13.62
CA LEU A 12 5.97 -1.54 -12.64
C LEU A 12 5.01 -2.69 -12.31
N ILE A 13 4.93 -3.05 -11.03
CA ILE A 13 4.00 -4.06 -10.51
C ILE A 13 2.58 -3.47 -10.36
N PHE A 14 2.47 -2.16 -10.11
CA PHE A 14 1.20 -1.46 -9.94
C PHE A 14 1.00 -0.43 -11.04
N THR A 15 0.17 -0.77 -12.02
CA THR A 15 -0.14 0.07 -13.18
C THR A 15 -1.62 0.40 -13.26
N SER A 16 -1.93 1.51 -13.93
CA SER A 16 -3.29 1.83 -14.36
C SER A 16 -3.79 0.78 -15.38
N MET A 17 -5.08 0.73 -15.66
CA MET A 17 -5.64 -0.14 -16.71
C MET A 17 -5.01 0.12 -18.09
N ALA A 18 -4.46 1.32 -18.31
CA ALA A 18 -3.74 1.70 -19.52
C ALA A 18 -2.25 1.27 -19.52
N GLY A 19 -1.74 0.72 -18.41
CA GLY A 19 -0.33 0.33 -18.26
C GLY A 19 0.59 1.42 -17.69
N ASP A 20 0.11 2.65 -17.57
CA ASP A 20 0.89 3.76 -17.03
C ASP A 20 0.95 3.78 -15.49
N PHE A 21 1.75 4.69 -14.95
CA PHE A 21 1.84 4.96 -13.52
C PHE A 21 0.46 5.15 -12.89
N MET A 22 0.17 4.40 -11.82
CA MET A 22 -1.09 4.56 -11.10
C MET A 22 -1.07 5.85 -10.27
N PRO A 23 -2.00 6.80 -10.50
CA PRO A 23 -2.06 8.03 -9.72
C PRO A 23 -2.31 7.71 -8.24
N LYS A 24 -1.58 8.37 -7.33
CA LYS A 24 -1.73 8.17 -5.87
C LYS A 24 -3.18 8.37 -5.40
N LYS A 25 -3.90 9.29 -6.03
CA LYS A 25 -5.31 9.59 -5.75
C LYS A 25 -6.23 8.37 -5.97
N THR A 26 -5.95 7.55 -6.99
CA THR A 26 -6.76 6.37 -7.32
C THR A 26 -6.79 5.36 -6.17
N ILE A 27 -5.62 5.07 -5.60
CA ILE A 27 -5.49 4.17 -4.44
C ILE A 27 -6.16 4.79 -3.21
N GLN A 28 -5.99 6.11 -3.03
CA GLN A 28 -6.60 6.81 -1.90
C GLN A 28 -8.13 6.79 -1.93
N ASP A 29 -8.72 7.07 -3.08
CA ASP A 29 -10.17 7.08 -3.25
C ASP A 29 -10.74 5.67 -3.17
N TRP A 30 -10.06 4.67 -3.74
CA TRP A 30 -10.44 3.27 -3.59
C TRP A 30 -10.48 2.85 -2.11
N PHE A 31 -9.46 3.20 -1.33
CA PHE A 31 -9.38 2.83 0.08
C PHE A 31 -10.42 3.55 0.94
N LYS A 32 -10.68 4.84 0.68
CA LYS A 32 -11.80 5.54 1.32
C LYS A 32 -13.12 4.84 1.05
N ARG A 33 -13.38 4.46 -0.21
CA ARG A 33 -14.60 3.72 -0.58
C ARG A 33 -14.67 2.35 0.10
N PHE A 34 -13.53 1.66 0.23
CA PHE A 34 -13.46 0.39 0.96
C PHE A 34 -13.82 0.55 2.44
N LEU A 35 -13.29 1.56 3.13
CA LEU A 35 -13.60 1.83 4.53
C LEU A 35 -15.09 2.08 4.74
N VAL A 36 -15.70 2.93 3.91
CA VAL A 36 -17.15 3.21 3.96
C VAL A 36 -17.97 1.95 3.73
N ARG A 37 -17.59 1.11 2.76
CA ARG A 37 -18.30 -0.15 2.47
C ARG A 37 -18.22 -1.18 3.61
N LYS A 38 -17.22 -1.07 4.48
CA LYS A 38 -17.00 -1.98 5.61
C LYS A 38 -17.37 -1.35 6.95
N ASP A 39 -17.98 -0.16 6.94
CA ASP A 39 -18.32 0.61 8.13
C ASP A 39 -17.14 0.82 9.08
N LEU A 40 -15.95 1.02 8.50
CA LEU A 40 -14.72 1.23 9.24
C LEU A 40 -14.47 2.73 9.43
N LYS A 41 -13.92 3.08 10.60
CA LYS A 41 -13.49 4.46 10.88
C LYS A 41 -12.55 4.96 9.78
N LEU A 42 -12.70 6.22 9.41
CA LEU A 42 -11.85 6.86 8.40
C LEU A 42 -10.41 6.92 8.91
N ILE A 43 -9.57 6.01 8.42
CA ILE A 43 -8.13 5.97 8.69
C ILE A 43 -7.35 6.42 7.45
N THR A 44 -6.25 7.13 7.68
CA THR A 44 -5.33 7.52 6.60
C THR A 44 -4.35 6.37 6.31
N PHE A 45 -3.75 6.34 5.11
CA PHE A 45 -2.69 5.38 4.79
C PHE A 45 -1.49 5.50 5.73
N HIS A 46 -1.18 6.71 6.17
CA HIS A 46 -0.14 6.95 7.15
C HIS A 46 -0.50 6.33 8.51
N GLY A 47 -1.76 6.45 8.94
CA GLY A 47 -2.25 5.76 10.14
C GLY A 47 -2.23 4.23 9.99
N LEU A 48 -2.55 3.71 8.81
CA LEU A 48 -2.43 2.28 8.50
C LEU A 48 -0.98 1.78 8.60
N HIS A 49 -0.04 2.57 8.09
CA HIS A 49 1.40 2.29 8.16
C HIS A 49 1.92 2.28 9.62
N HIS A 50 1.44 3.20 10.45
CA HIS A 50 1.76 3.18 11.88
C HIS A 50 1.09 2.03 12.63
N THR A 51 -0.12 1.66 12.23
CA THR A 51 -0.83 0.51 12.81
C THR A 51 -0.10 -0.79 12.47
N SER A 52 0.35 -0.96 11.23
CA SER A 52 1.15 -2.14 10.85
C SER A 52 2.49 -2.19 11.58
N ALA A 53 3.15 -1.06 11.79
CA ALA A 53 4.37 -0.99 12.60
C ALA A 53 4.10 -1.40 14.06
N THR A 54 2.99 -0.93 14.64
CA THR A 54 2.60 -1.25 16.01
C THR A 54 2.20 -2.73 16.15
N THR A 55 1.44 -3.29 15.20
CA THR A 55 1.10 -4.72 15.17
C THR A 55 2.37 -5.58 15.04
N LEU A 56 3.33 -5.17 14.21
CA LEU A 56 4.59 -5.87 14.07
C LEU A 56 5.39 -5.85 15.38
N LEU A 57 5.51 -4.69 16.03
CA LEU A 57 6.12 -4.57 17.36
C LEU A 57 5.41 -5.45 18.40
N ALA A 58 4.07 -5.46 18.41
CA ALA A 58 3.27 -6.27 19.33
C ALA A 58 3.44 -7.78 19.10
N SER A 59 3.72 -8.21 17.86
CA SER A 59 3.98 -9.62 17.51
C SER A 59 5.36 -10.14 17.97
N GLY A 60 6.12 -9.35 18.74
CA GLY A 60 7.43 -9.73 19.27
C GLY A 60 8.61 -9.42 18.34
N TYR A 61 8.40 -8.64 17.28
CA TYR A 61 9.51 -8.16 16.45
C TYR A 61 10.33 -7.11 17.21
N THR A 62 11.63 -7.35 17.31
CA THR A 62 12.58 -6.42 17.93
C THR A 62 12.64 -5.09 17.18
N SER A 63 12.79 -3.97 17.90
CA SER A 63 12.81 -2.60 17.37
C SER A 63 13.78 -2.40 16.19
N LYS A 64 14.95 -3.05 16.22
CA LYS A 64 15.95 -3.04 15.14
C LYS A 64 15.45 -3.63 13.83
N LYS A 65 14.51 -4.56 13.89
CA LYS A 65 13.94 -5.27 12.73
C LYS A 65 12.77 -4.49 12.13
N CYS A 66 11.92 -3.87 12.96
CA CYS A 66 10.90 -2.92 12.51
C CYS A 66 11.49 -1.74 11.73
N CYS A 67 12.56 -1.11 12.24
CA CYS A 67 13.19 0.04 11.59
C CYS A 67 13.71 -0.30 10.17
N ARG A 68 14.21 -1.52 9.94
CA ARG A 68 14.64 -1.98 8.61
C ARG A 68 13.49 -2.23 7.64
N THR A 69 12.32 -2.61 8.15
CA THR A 69 11.12 -2.89 7.34
C THR A 69 10.38 -1.62 6.96
N PHE A 70 10.35 -0.62 7.84
CA PHE A 70 9.60 0.62 7.62
C PHE A 70 10.44 1.76 7.01
N GLY A 71 11.77 1.69 7.08
CA GLY A 71 12.63 2.82 6.73
C GLY A 71 12.49 3.92 7.78
N SER A 72 13.57 4.63 8.07
CA SER A 72 13.64 5.61 9.17
C SER A 72 12.47 6.59 9.18
N PHE A 73 11.88 6.80 10.36
CA PHE A 73 10.80 7.75 10.65
C PHE A 73 11.21 9.20 10.42
#